data_AF-A0A445IFJ2-F1
#
_entry.id   AF-A0A445IFJ2-F1
#
_cell.length_a   1.000
_cell.length_b   1.000
_cell.length_c   1.000
_cell.angle_alpha   90.00
_cell.angle_beta   90.00
_cell.angle_gamma   90.00
#
_symmetry.space_group_name_H-M   'P 1'
#
loop_
_entity.id
_entity.type
_entity.pdbx_description
1 polymer ?
#
loop_
_entity_poly.entity_id
_entity_poly.type
_entity_poly.pdbx_seq_one_letter_code
_entity_poly.pdbx_strand_id
1 'polypeptide(L)'
;MILSSADIACLPLGREIHGFGWRHGFQYNDKVKTALIDMYVKCGSVKVACVFFEQLREKRVVSWNAIITGYAMHGLAVEALNLFERMMKEAQPDHIIFVGVLAACSLQPRAFARRRVSIV
;
A
#
# COMPACT_ATOMS: atom_id res chain seq x y z
N MET A 1 -13.95 6.40 6.45
CA MET A 1 -14.50 5.83 7.70
C MET A 1 -15.68 4.87 7.43
N ILE A 2 -15.63 4.04 6.38
CA ILE A 2 -16.60 2.96 6.07
C ILE A 2 -15.80 2.07 5.10
N LEU A 3 -15.12 0.98 5.43
CA LEU A 3 -15.45 -0.26 6.14
C LEU A 3 -14.16 -0.74 6.82
N SER A 4 -14.06 -0.78 8.16
CA SER A 4 -12.91 -1.42 8.84
C SER A 4 -13.35 -2.49 9.84
N SER A 5 -14.61 -2.47 10.28
CA SER A 5 -15.10 -3.41 11.30
C SER A 5 -15.21 -4.85 10.80
N ALA A 6 -15.46 -5.08 9.50
CA ALA A 6 -15.52 -6.42 8.92
C ALA A 6 -14.12 -7.01 8.69
N ASP A 7 -13.14 -6.19 8.30
CA ASP A 7 -11.77 -6.66 8.00
C ASP A 7 -10.95 -6.92 9.28
N ILE A 8 -11.11 -6.11 10.33
CA ILE A 8 -10.46 -6.33 11.63
C ILE A 8 -10.87 -7.67 12.25
N ALA A 9 -12.13 -8.09 12.06
CA ALA A 9 -12.65 -9.37 12.55
C ALA A 9 -12.01 -10.59 11.84
N CYS A 10 -11.40 -10.41 10.67
CA CYS A 10 -10.69 -11.47 9.95
C CYS A 10 -9.22 -11.63 10.36
N LEU A 11 -8.66 -10.75 11.19
CA LEU A 11 -7.26 -10.85 11.62
C LEU A 11 -6.94 -12.17 12.36
N PRO A 12 -7.81 -12.71 13.24
CA PRO A 12 -7.57 -14.01 13.87
C PRO A 12 -7.49 -15.16 12.84
N LEU A 13 -8.46 -15.24 11.93
CA LEU A 13 -8.48 -16.26 10.87
C LEU A 13 -7.29 -16.09 9.92
N GLY A 14 -6.95 -14.85 9.57
CA GLY A 14 -5.77 -14.52 8.75
C GLY A 14 -4.46 -14.98 9.41
N ARG A 15 -4.36 -14.91 10.75
CA ARG A 15 -3.22 -15.45 11.50
C ARG A 15 -3.19 -16.97 11.50
N GLU A 16 -4.34 -17.63 11.58
CA GLU A 16 -4.42 -19.10 11.47
C GLU A 16 -3.98 -19.58 10.09
N ILE A 17 -4.48 -18.95 9.02
CA ILE A 17 -4.10 -19.25 7.63
C ILE A 17 -2.61 -18.97 7.43
N HIS A 18 -2.09 -17.85 7.94
CA HIS A 18 -0.66 -17.55 7.91
C HIS A 18 0.14 -18.64 8.64
N GLY A 19 -0.23 -19.01 9.87
CA GLY A 19 0.46 -20.05 10.64
C GLY A 19 0.42 -21.42 9.96
N PHE A 20 -0.71 -21.76 9.33
CA PHE A 20 -0.83 -22.96 8.50
C PHE A 20 0.11 -22.90 7.30
N GLY A 21 0.10 -21.81 6.53
CA GLY A 21 0.97 -21.65 5.36
C GLY A 21 2.47 -21.67 5.73
N TRP A 22 2.83 -21.08 6.87
CA TRP A 22 4.20 -21.06 7.37
C TRP A 22 4.73 -22.46 7.68
N ARG A 23 3.91 -23.32 8.27
CA ARG A 23 4.29 -24.72 8.55
C ARG A 23 4.44 -25.58 7.29
N HIS A 24 3.85 -25.15 6.16
CA HIS A 24 3.87 -25.89 4.90
C HIS A 24 4.80 -25.27 3.83
N GLY A 25 5.69 -24.34 4.22
CA GLY A 25 6.69 -23.79 3.30
C GLY A 25 6.19 -22.65 2.42
N PHE A 26 4.97 -22.14 2.63
CA PHE A 26 4.40 -21.09 1.77
C PHE A 26 5.06 -19.72 1.99
N GLN A 27 5.85 -19.55 3.05
CA GLN A 27 6.69 -18.38 3.28
C GLN A 27 7.73 -18.14 2.18
N TYR A 28 8.00 -19.11 1.32
CA TYR A 28 8.91 -18.93 0.18
C TYR A 28 8.20 -18.44 -1.10
N ASN A 29 6.87 -18.41 -1.10
CA ASN A 29 6.08 -18.02 -2.28
C ASN A 29 5.67 -16.54 -2.22
N ASP A 30 6.19 -15.74 -3.14
CA ASP A 30 5.93 -14.30 -3.20
C ASP A 30 4.46 -13.96 -3.53
N LYS A 31 3.72 -14.87 -4.18
CA LYS A 31 2.25 -14.70 -4.35
C LYS A 31 1.53 -14.81 -3.01
N VAL A 32 1.94 -15.75 -2.16
CA VAL A 32 1.35 -15.92 -0.82
C VAL A 32 1.69 -14.73 0.06
N LYS A 33 2.95 -14.25 0.03
CA LYS A 33 3.33 -13.01 0.73
C LYS A 33 2.51 -11.82 0.26
N THR A 34 2.28 -11.67 -1.04
CA THR A 34 1.45 -10.56 -1.58
C THR A 34 0.02 -10.61 -1.06
N ALA A 35 -0.59 -11.80 -0.97
CA ALA A 35 -1.91 -11.98 -0.36
C ALA A 35 -1.91 -11.66 1.15
N LEU A 36 -0.86 -12.05 1.88
CA LEU A 36 -0.70 -11.71 3.30
C LEU A 36 -0.52 -10.20 3.51
N ILE A 37 0.22 -9.51 2.63
CA ILE A 37 0.37 -8.04 2.65
C ILE A 37 -1.01 -7.37 2.56
N ASP A 38 -1.81 -7.73 1.55
CA ASP A 38 -3.16 -7.18 1.35
C ASP A 38 -4.07 -7.43 2.56
N MET A 39 -4.07 -8.65 3.10
CA MET A 39 -4.84 -9.01 4.30
C MET A 39 -4.42 -8.18 5.52
N TYR A 40 -3.12 -8.12 5.82
CA TYR A 40 -2.64 -7.38 6.99
C TYR A 40 -2.84 -5.86 6.85
N VAL A 41 -2.75 -5.31 5.64
CA VAL A 41 -3.10 -3.90 5.36
C VAL A 41 -4.57 -3.62 5.67
N LYS A 42 -5.49 -4.45 5.14
CA LYS A 42 -6.94 -4.29 5.38
C LYS A 42 -7.31 -4.42 6.85
N CYS A 43 -6.62 -5.29 7.58
CA CYS A 43 -6.79 -5.47 9.03
C CYS A 43 -6.14 -4.36 9.88
N GLY A 44 -5.52 -3.34 9.28
CA GLY A 44 -4.83 -2.26 10.01
C GLY A 44 -3.49 -2.65 10.63
N SER A 45 -2.98 -3.84 10.34
CA SER A 45 -1.67 -4.32 10.78
C SER A 45 -0.60 -4.04 9.72
N VAL A 46 -0.51 -2.78 9.26
CA VAL A 46 0.37 -2.36 8.15
C VAL A 46 1.86 -2.65 8.43
N LYS A 47 2.29 -2.55 9.68
CA LYS A 47 3.68 -2.90 10.06
C LYS A 47 4.02 -4.36 9.79
N VAL A 48 3.06 -5.27 10.02
CA VAL A 48 3.24 -6.70 9.73
C VAL A 48 3.25 -6.93 8.23
N ALA A 49 2.37 -6.25 7.49
CA ALA A 49 2.40 -6.27 6.03
C ALA A 49 3.76 -5.83 5.47
N CYS A 50 4.39 -4.81 6.07
CA CYS A 50 5.71 -4.33 5.67
C CYS A 50 6.80 -5.41 5.83
N VAL A 51 6.75 -6.24 6.87
CA VAL A 51 7.68 -7.37 7.04
C VAL A 51 7.61 -8.34 5.86
N PHE A 52 6.40 -8.69 5.42
CA PHE A 52 6.23 -9.56 4.25
C PHE A 52 6.68 -8.89 2.95
N PHE A 53 6.40 -7.59 2.81
CA PHE A 53 6.85 -6.80 1.68
C PHE A 53 8.37 -6.81 1.55
N GLU A 54 9.10 -6.63 2.65
CA GLU A 54 10.56 -6.68 2.63
C GLU A 54 11.13 -8.06 2.29
N GLN A 55 10.40 -9.12 2.65
CA GLN A 55 10.76 -10.50 2.33
C GLN A 55 10.47 -10.94 0.89
N LEU A 56 9.78 -10.14 0.07
CA LEU A 56 9.56 -10.44 -1.34
C LEU A 56 10.91 -10.49 -2.07
N ARG A 57 11.14 -11.54 -2.87
CA ARG A 57 12.36 -11.64 -3.70
C ARG A 57 12.29 -10.65 -4.85
N GLU A 58 11.11 -10.50 -5.43
CA GLU A 58 10.81 -9.53 -6.47
C GLU A 58 9.64 -8.63 -6.06
N LYS A 59 9.93 -7.35 -5.83
CA LYS A 59 8.91 -6.35 -5.48
C LYS A 59 8.30 -5.77 -6.75
N ARG A 60 7.14 -6.29 -7.14
CA ARG A 60 6.38 -5.81 -8.31
C ARG A 60 5.58 -4.56 -7.98
N VAL A 61 5.19 -3.80 -9.01
CA VAL A 61 4.34 -2.59 -8.89
C VAL A 61 3.10 -2.82 -8.03
N VAL A 62 2.44 -3.97 -8.17
CA VAL A 62 1.26 -4.31 -7.36
C VAL A 62 1.56 -4.39 -5.86
N SER A 63 2.72 -4.93 -5.48
CA SER A 63 3.12 -5.05 -4.07
C SER A 63 3.52 -3.69 -3.47
N TRP A 64 4.14 -2.82 -4.27
CA TRP A 64 4.42 -1.43 -3.89
C TRP A 64 3.13 -0.64 -3.67
N ASN A 65 2.18 -0.73 -4.60
CA ASN A 65 0.90 -0.06 -4.47
C ASN A 65 0.14 -0.53 -3.23
N ALA A 66 0.11 -1.85 -2.99
CA ALA A 66 -0.54 -2.41 -1.80
C ALA A 66 0.01 -1.83 -0.49
N ILE A 67 1.34 -1.74 -0.35
CA ILE A 67 1.94 -1.23 0.88
C ILE A 67 1.80 0.30 1.00
N ILE A 68 2.01 1.07 -0.07
CA ILE A 68 1.89 2.53 -0.07
C ILE A 68 0.45 2.95 0.26
N THR A 69 -0.54 2.34 -0.41
CA THR A 69 -1.95 2.60 -0.13
C THR A 69 -2.31 2.17 1.29
N GLY A 70 -1.75 1.06 1.78
CA GLY A 70 -1.95 0.63 3.16
C GLY A 70 -1.48 1.68 4.18
N TYR A 71 -0.26 2.18 4.07
CA TYR A 71 0.21 3.25 4.95
C TYR A 71 -0.66 4.50 4.85
N ALA A 72 -1.05 4.93 3.64
CA ALA A 72 -1.90 6.09 3.43
C ALA A 72 -3.31 5.93 4.06
N MET A 73 -3.95 4.77 3.90
CA MET A 73 -5.29 4.48 4.45
C MET A 73 -5.31 4.51 5.98
N HIS A 74 -4.18 4.22 6.62
CA HIS A 74 -4.02 4.20 8.08
C HIS A 74 -3.40 5.50 8.64
N GLY A 75 -3.37 6.58 7.84
CA GLY A 75 -2.94 7.90 8.28
C GLY A 75 -1.42 8.09 8.38
N LEU A 76 -0.64 7.14 7.88
CA LEU A 76 0.83 7.14 7.90
C LEU A 76 1.38 7.71 6.58
N ALA A 77 1.02 8.96 6.29
CA ALA A 77 1.29 9.60 5.00
C ALA A 77 2.79 9.79 4.71
N VAL A 78 3.59 10.09 5.75
CA VAL A 78 5.05 10.31 5.60
C VAL A 78 5.73 9.01 5.18
N GLU A 79 5.38 7.90 5.82
CA GLU A 79 5.89 6.58 5.49
C GLU A 79 5.44 6.12 4.10
N ALA A 80 4.21 6.44 3.70
CA ALA A 80 3.72 6.18 2.36
C ALA A 80 4.53 6.93 1.28
N LEU A 81 4.87 8.20 1.52
CA LEU A 81 5.71 8.98 0.62
C LEU A 81 7.14 8.45 0.55
N ASN A 82 7.73 8.08 1.67
CA ASN A 82 9.05 7.45 1.71
C ASN A 82 9.09 6.14 0.90
N LEU A 83 8.04 5.32 1.02
CA LEU A 83 7.89 4.09 0.23
C LEU A 83 7.73 4.39 -1.26
N PHE A 84 6.99 5.43 -1.64
CA PHE A 84 6.85 5.85 -3.03
C PHE A 84 8.18 6.33 -3.62
N GLU A 85 8.95 7.15 -2.90
CA GLU A 85 10.28 7.55 -3.34
C GLU A 85 11.23 6.36 -3.52
N ARG A 86 11.14 5.37 -2.62
CA ARG A 86 11.92 4.14 -2.72
C ARG A 86 11.50 3.31 -3.93
N MET A 87 10.21 3.19 -4.18
CA MET A 87 9.67 2.56 -5.39
C MET A 87 10.22 3.19 -6.67
N MET A 88 10.26 4.53 -6.73
CA MET A 88 10.79 5.25 -7.91
C MET A 88 12.26 4.93 -8.18
N LYS A 89 13.05 4.61 -7.14
CA LYS A 89 14.47 4.24 -7.25
C LYS A 89 14.67 2.77 -7.59
N GLU A 90 13.89 1.88 -6.98
CA GLU A 90 14.08 0.42 -7.07
C GLU A 90 13.30 -0.24 -8.21
N ALA A 91 12.10 0.23 -8.48
CA ALA A 91 11.16 -0.47 -9.35
C ALA A 91 11.29 -0.08 -10.83
N GLN A 92 12.22 0.82 -11.19
CA GLN A 92 12.32 1.51 -12.50
C GLN A 92 10.94 1.56 -13.18
N PRO A 93 10.06 2.49 -12.77
CA PRO A 93 8.65 2.43 -13.13
C PRO A 93 8.50 2.29 -14.64
N ASP A 94 8.15 1.09 -15.09
CA ASP A 94 7.66 0.88 -16.45
C ASP A 94 6.52 1.89 -16.65
N HIS A 95 6.49 2.51 -17.83
CA HIS A 95 5.76 3.72 -18.25
C HIS A 95 4.29 3.90 -17.77
N ILE A 96 3.69 2.88 -17.16
CA ILE A 96 2.33 2.80 -16.64
C ILE A 96 2.13 3.58 -15.32
N ILE A 97 3.15 3.73 -14.46
CA ILE A 97 3.00 4.47 -13.18
C ILE A 97 2.89 5.99 -13.39
N PHE A 98 3.54 6.52 -14.42
CA PHE A 98 3.41 7.93 -14.80
C PHE A 98 1.95 8.30 -15.11
N VAL A 99 1.19 7.41 -15.74
CA VAL A 99 -0.22 7.66 -16.10
C VAL A 99 -1.09 7.75 -14.84
N GLY A 100 -0.86 6.91 -13.82
CA GLY A 100 -1.63 6.95 -12.58
C GLY A 100 -1.41 8.22 -11.76
N VAL A 101 -0.16 8.69 -11.68
CA VAL A 101 0.20 9.94 -10.99
C VAL A 101 -0.28 11.16 -11.79
N LEU A 102 -0.10 11.18 -13.12
CA LEU A 102 -0.64 12.22 -13.98
C LEU A 102 -2.17 12.25 -13.95
N ALA A 103 -2.84 11.09 -13.92
CA ALA A 103 -4.29 11.01 -13.75
C ALA A 103 -4.70 11.62 -12.41
N ALA A 104 -4.02 11.30 -11.31
CA ALA A 104 -4.28 11.89 -10.00
C ALA A 104 -4.07 13.41 -9.95
N CYS A 105 -3.07 13.94 -10.66
CA CYS A 105 -2.86 15.39 -10.79
C CYS A 105 -3.86 16.07 -11.74
N SER A 106 -4.28 15.38 -12.81
CA SER A 106 -5.26 15.89 -13.78
C SER A 106 -6.70 15.83 -13.25
N LEU A 107 -6.96 14.95 -12.29
CA LEU A 107 -8.25 14.77 -11.62
C LEU A 107 -8.41 15.59 -10.34
N GLN A 108 -7.49 16.51 -10.00
CA GLN A 108 -7.80 17.55 -9.03
C GLN A 108 -8.77 18.56 -9.67
N PRO A 109 -10.04 18.65 -9.23
CA PRO A 109 -10.86 19.80 -9.56
C PRO A 109 -10.19 21.00 -8.89
N ARG A 110 -9.93 22.04 -9.67
CA ARG A 110 -9.41 23.36 -9.26
C ARG A 110 -10.05 23.84 -7.94
N ALA A 111 -9.44 23.52 -6.80
CA ALA A 111 -9.83 24.03 -5.49
C ALA A 111 -8.68 24.81 -4.81
N PHE A 112 -7.77 25.39 -5.59
CA PHE A 112 -6.78 26.36 -5.09
C PHE A 112 -6.71 27.65 -5.91
N ALA A 113 -7.81 28.05 -6.55
CA ALA A 113 -7.97 29.36 -7.18
C ALA A 113 -8.86 30.29 -6.34
N ARG A 114 -8.53 30.48 -5.06
CA ARG A 114 -8.92 31.67 -4.29
C ARG A 114 -7.81 32.12 -3.34
N ARG A 115 -6.59 32.31 -3.87
CA ARG A 115 -5.81 33.47 -3.44
C ARG A 115 -6.36 34.67 -4.21
N ARG A 116 -7.37 35.36 -3.67
CA ARG A 116 -7.56 36.78 -4.01
C ARG A 116 -6.54 37.55 -3.18
N VAL A 117 -5.41 37.86 -3.79
CA VAL A 117 -4.66 39.08 -3.48
C VAL A 117 -4.53 39.84 -4.80
N SER A 118 -5.28 40.94 -4.88
CA SER A 118 -5.10 42.12 -5.73
C SER A 118 -6.01 43.17 -5.09
N ILE A 119 -5.46 44.02 -4.21
CA ILE A 119 -4.93 45.37 -4.52
C ILE A 119 -6.07 46.26 -5.02
N VAL A 120 -6.71 47.04 -4.13
CA VAL A 120 -6.60 48.49 -3.91
C VAL A 120 -7.19 48.76 -2.52
#